data_AF-X1JW09-F1
#
_entry.id   AF-X1JW09-F1
#
_cell.length_a   1.000
_cell.length_b   1.000
_cell.length_c   1.000
_cell.angle_alpha   90.00
_cell.angle_beta   90.00
_cell.angle_gamma   90.00
#
_symmetry.space_group_name_H-M   'P 1'
#
loop_
_entity.id
_entity.type
_entity.pdbx_description
1 polymer ?
#
loop_
_entity_poly.entity_id
_entity_poly.type
_entity_poly.pdbx_seq_one_letter_code
_entity_poly.pdbx_strand_id
1 'polypeptide(L)'
;TVIASVIMKNNLFIGITFPLLLGAVIGFINGISISKFRIDSFIMTFGMMAVCQGIGLLIRDYPGGYIPSGYINFLLKETRHIALTPLFILIIVLLVGEFVLKKTNFGR
;
A
#
# COMPACT_ATOMS: atom_id res chain seq x y z
N THR A 1 6.88 -6.54 -3.43
CA THR A 1 7.43 -5.31 -2.82
C THR A 1 7.85 -5.54 -1.37
N VAL A 2 7.02 -6.14 -0.51
CA VAL A 2 7.34 -6.41 0.91
C VAL A 2 8.63 -7.22 1.09
N ILE A 3 8.77 -8.33 0.36
CA ILE A 3 9.93 -9.23 0.43
C ILE A 3 11.22 -8.52 -0.05
N ALA A 4 11.12 -7.71 -1.10
CA ALA A 4 12.25 -6.91 -1.58
C ALA A 4 12.71 -5.89 -0.52
N SER A 5 11.77 -5.19 0.13
CA SER A 5 12.10 -4.20 1.16
C SER A 5 12.78 -4.78 2.40
N VAL A 6 12.44 -6.01 2.80
CA VAL A 6 13.08 -6.67 3.96
C VAL A 6 14.48 -7.16 3.62
N ILE A 7 14.67 -7.71 2.42
CA ILE A 7 15.93 -8.36 2.02
C ILE A 7 16.99 -7.34 1.56
N MET A 8 16.59 -6.23 0.91
CA MET A 8 17.53 -5.19 0.46
C MET A 8 18.32 -4.54 1.61
N LYS A 9 17.80 -4.58 2.84
CA LYS A 9 18.52 -4.11 4.03
C LYS A 9 19.78 -4.93 4.34
N ASN A 10 19.79 -6.22 3.98
CA ASN A 10 20.90 -7.14 4.23
C ASN A 10 21.79 -7.36 3.01
N ASN A 11 21.22 -7.51 1.80
CA ASN A 11 22.00 -7.73 0.58
C ASN A 11 21.19 -7.44 -0.70
N LEU A 12 21.72 -6.58 -1.57
CA LEU A 12 21.04 -6.09 -2.78
C LEU A 12 20.73 -7.22 -3.79
N PHE A 13 21.67 -8.15 -4.00
CA PHE A 13 21.51 -9.25 -4.96
C PHE A 13 20.34 -10.18 -4.61
N ILE A 14 20.22 -10.55 -3.34
CA ILE A 14 19.12 -11.42 -2.87
C ILE A 14 17.79 -10.66 -2.94
N GLY A 15 17.81 -9.34 -2.71
CA GLY A 15 16.64 -8.46 -2.81
C GLY A 15 16.01 -8.40 -4.21
N ILE A 16 16.77 -8.74 -5.27
CA ILE A 16 16.30 -8.74 -6.66
C ILE A 16 15.91 -10.16 -7.09
N THR A 17 16.78 -11.15 -6.85
CA THR A 17 16.56 -12.53 -7.35
C THR A 17 15.36 -13.20 -6.69
N PHE A 18 15.16 -13.00 -5.39
CA PHE A 18 14.11 -13.67 -4.63
C PHE A 18 12.68 -13.25 -5.04
N PRO A 19 12.34 -11.95 -5.14
CA PRO A 19 11.00 -11.55 -5.61
C PRO A 19 10.74 -11.90 -7.08
N LEU A 20 11.78 -11.96 -7.93
CA LEU A 20 11.63 -12.43 -9.31
C LEU A 20 11.21 -13.90 -9.37
N LEU A 21 11.90 -14.76 -8.60
CA LEU A 21 11.58 -16.18 -8.51
C LEU A 21 10.16 -16.40 -7.97
N LEU A 22 9.79 -15.68 -6.91
CA LEU A 22 8.43 -15.75 -6.37
C LEU A 22 7.37 -15.30 -7.37
N GLY A 23 7.61 -14.22 -8.10
CA GLY A 23 6.71 -13.76 -9.16
C GLY A 23 6.53 -14.82 -10.26
N ALA A 24 7.60 -15.50 -10.67
CA ALA A 24 7.54 -16.58 -11.64
C ALA A 24 6.73 -17.79 -11.13
N VAL A 25 6.93 -18.20 -9.87
CA VAL A 25 6.17 -19.31 -9.26
C VAL A 25 4.68 -18.96 -9.17
N ILE A 26 4.34 -17.75 -8.73
CA ILE A 26 2.95 -17.30 -8.63
C ILE A 26 2.30 -17.23 -10.02
N GLY A 27 3.01 -16.70 -11.01
CA GLY A 27 2.54 -16.67 -12.41
C GLY A 27 2.31 -18.08 -12.98
N PHE A 28 3.19 -19.02 -12.66
CA PHE A 28 3.06 -20.42 -13.07
C PHE A 28 1.84 -21.11 -12.43
N ILE A 29 1.61 -20.88 -11.13
CA ILE A 29 0.42 -21.39 -10.43
C ILE A 29 -0.85 -20.81 -11.07
N ASN A 30 -0.91 -19.51 -11.31
CA ASN A 30 -2.05 -18.88 -11.97
C ASN A 30 -2.29 -19.47 -13.36
N GLY A 31 -1.24 -19.67 -14.15
CA GLY A 31 -1.33 -20.25 -15.50
C GLY A 31 -1.81 -21.71 -15.51
N ILE A 32 -1.32 -22.56 -14.60
CA ILE A 32 -1.77 -23.96 -14.48
C ILE A 32 -3.22 -24.03 -13.99
N SER A 33 -3.59 -23.19 -13.02
CA SER A 33 -4.96 -23.16 -12.50
C SER A 33 -5.97 -22.85 -13.60
N ILE A 34 -5.63 -21.89 -14.48
CA ILE A 34 -6.49 -21.54 -15.62
C ILE A 34 -6.50 -22.68 -16.65
N SER A 35 -5.34 -23.24 -17.02
CA SER A 35 -5.26 -24.24 -18.10
C SER A 35 -5.84 -25.61 -17.73
N LYS A 36 -5.63 -26.06 -16.48
CA LYS A 36 -5.98 -27.41 -16.03
C LYS A 36 -7.29 -27.47 -15.26
N PHE A 37 -7.59 -26.45 -14.45
CA PHE A 37 -8.81 -26.41 -13.63
C PHE A 37 -9.95 -25.59 -14.26
N ARG A 38 -9.70 -24.94 -15.41
CA ARG A 38 -10.70 -24.12 -16.14
C ARG A 38 -11.38 -23.07 -15.26
N ILE A 39 -10.66 -22.56 -14.27
CA ILE A 39 -11.12 -21.48 -13.43
C ILE A 39 -10.98 -20.17 -14.21
N ASP A 40 -11.96 -19.28 -14.08
CA ASP A 40 -11.94 -17.97 -14.70
C ASP A 40 -10.71 -17.17 -14.28
N SER A 41 -10.02 -16.57 -15.25
CA SER A 41 -8.73 -15.87 -15.03
C SER A 41 -8.86 -14.73 -14.03
N PHE A 42 -10.03 -14.07 -14.04
CA PHE A 42 -10.36 -13.01 -13.09
C PHE A 42 -10.37 -13.52 -11.64
N ILE A 43 -11.03 -14.65 -11.39
CA ILE A 43 -11.19 -15.22 -10.05
C ILE A 43 -9.84 -15.69 -9.51
N MET A 44 -9.04 -16.39 -10.33
CA MET A 44 -7.70 -16.82 -9.93
C MET A 44 -6.79 -15.63 -9.57
N THR A 45 -6.82 -14.58 -10.37
CA THR A 45 -5.97 -13.40 -10.13
C THR A 45 -6.40 -12.65 -8.87
N PHE A 46 -7.70 -12.44 -8.67
CA PHE A 46 -8.23 -11.81 -7.45
C PHE A 46 -7.93 -12.63 -6.20
N GLY A 47 -8.13 -13.95 -6.26
CA GLY A 47 -7.82 -14.86 -5.17
C GLY A 47 -6.32 -14.86 -4.84
N MET A 48 -5.46 -14.95 -5.86
CA MET A 48 -4.02 -14.89 -5.68
C MET A 48 -3.56 -13.55 -5.10
N MET A 49 -4.19 -12.44 -5.51
CA MET A 49 -3.92 -11.11 -4.92
C MET A 49 -4.28 -11.09 -3.42
N ALA A 50 -5.39 -11.70 -2.99
CA ALA A 50 -5.75 -11.81 -1.59
C ALA A 50 -4.76 -12.68 -0.79
N VAL A 51 -4.33 -13.82 -1.36
CA VAL A 51 -3.30 -14.69 -0.76
C VAL A 51 -1.97 -13.94 -0.59
N CYS A 52 -1.51 -13.25 -1.64
CA CYS A 52 -0.30 -12.43 -1.60
C CYS A 52 -0.38 -11.33 -0.54
N GLN A 53 -1.54 -10.70 -0.37
CA GLN A 53 -1.76 -9.69 0.68
C GLN A 53 -1.73 -10.32 2.08
N GLY A 54 -2.36 -11.48 2.27
CA GLY A 54 -2.32 -12.23 3.52
C GLY A 54 -0.90 -12.64 3.93
N ILE A 55 -0.11 -13.17 2.99
CA ILE A 55 1.31 -13.47 3.22
C ILE A 55 2.09 -12.19 3.52
N GLY A 56 1.76 -11.08 2.86
CA GLY A 56 2.35 -9.78 3.13
C GLY A 56 2.15 -9.29 4.56
N LEU A 57 0.99 -9.58 5.17
CA LEU A 57 0.67 -9.24 6.57
C LEU A 57 1.43 -10.11 7.58
N LEU A 58 1.77 -11.36 7.25
CA LEU A 58 2.62 -12.19 8.11
C LEU A 58 4.07 -11.67 8.16
N ILE A 59 4.52 -11.03 7.08
CA ILE A 59 5.89 -10.51 6.97
C ILE A 59 5.97 -9.07 7.49
N ARG A 60 4.87 -8.32 7.48
CA ARG A 60 4.82 -6.91 7.88
C ARG A 60 3.70 -6.68 8.89
N ASP A 61 4.08 -6.19 10.07
CA ASP A 61 3.16 -5.88 11.17
C ASP A 61 2.07 -4.84 10.82
N TYR A 62 2.28 -4.03 9.77
CA TYR A 62 1.36 -2.96 9.37
C TYR A 62 1.03 -3.02 7.87
N PRO A 63 -0.25 -3.09 7.47
CA PRO A 63 -0.65 -2.89 6.08
C PRO A 63 -0.36 -1.44 5.67
N GLY A 64 0.51 -1.23 4.68
CA GLY A 64 0.63 0.08 4.01
C GLY A 64 2.03 0.64 3.81
N GLY A 65 3.05 0.21 4.56
CA GLY A 65 4.34 0.91 4.45
C GLY A 65 5.16 0.83 5.72
N TYR A 66 6.48 1.00 5.62
CA TYR A 66 7.24 1.55 6.74
C TYR A 66 7.15 3.07 6.59
N ILE A 67 6.40 3.72 7.47
CA ILE A 67 6.36 5.18 7.54
C ILE A 67 7.44 5.59 8.54
N PRO A 68 8.35 6.52 8.20
CA PRO A 68 9.37 6.99 9.12
C PRO A 68 8.73 7.47 10.43
N SER A 69 9.26 7.04 11.56
CA SER A 69 8.73 7.40 12.88
C SER A 69 8.66 8.92 13.10
N GLY A 70 9.57 9.68 12.49
CA GLY A 70 9.51 11.15 12.48
C GLY A 70 8.26 11.73 11.79
N TYR A 71 7.76 11.07 10.75
CA TYR A 71 6.55 11.48 10.04
C TYR A 71 5.28 11.11 10.82
N ILE A 72 5.26 9.91 11.43
CA ILE A 72 4.20 9.49 12.34
C ILE A 72 4.12 10.44 13.54
N ASN A 73 5.25 10.75 14.18
CA ASN A 73 5.30 11.66 15.33
C ASN A 73 4.95 13.11 14.97
N PHE A 74 5.15 13.54 13.72
CA PHE A 74 4.74 14.86 13.26
C PHE A 74 3.23 14.92 12.98
N LEU A 75 2.66 13.87 12.35
CA LEU A 75 1.24 13.80 12.02
C LEU A 75 0.36 13.46 13.25
N LEU A 76 0.80 12.55 14.10
CA LEU A 76 0.11 12.13 15.32
C LEU A 76 0.65 12.87 16.56
N LYS A 77 1.22 14.07 16.39
CA LYS A 77 1.64 14.89 17.53
C LYS A 77 0.40 15.31 18.32
N GLU A 78 0.06 14.52 19.32
CA GLU A 78 -1.01 14.83 20.26
C GLU A 78 -0.48 15.76 21.33
N THR A 79 -0.97 16.99 21.35
CA THR A 79 -0.92 17.83 22.55
C THR A 79 -2.31 17.77 23.16
N ARG A 80 -2.43 17.12 24.32
CA ARG A 80 -3.66 17.14 25.15
C ARG A 80 -4.90 16.56 24.43
N HIS A 81 -4.77 15.33 23.90
CA HIS A 81 -5.84 14.56 23.25
C HIS A 81 -6.41 15.15 21.95
N ILE A 82 -5.76 16.17 21.37
CA ILE A 82 -6.13 16.71 20.06
C ILE A 82 -4.93 16.54 19.14
N ALA A 83 -5.11 15.79 18.05
CA ALA A 83 -4.14 15.71 16.97
C ALA A 83 -4.18 17.03 16.19
N LEU A 84 -3.30 17.97 16.57
CA LEU A 84 -3.28 19.33 16.02
C LEU A 84 -2.94 19.33 14.52
N THR A 85 -2.05 18.44 14.10
CA THR A 85 -1.57 18.36 12.71
C THR A 85 -2.67 18.02 11.71
N PRO A 86 -3.50 16.95 11.89
CA PRO A 86 -4.62 16.68 10.99
C PRO A 86 -5.71 17.75 11.05
N LEU A 87 -5.91 18.42 12.20
CA LEU A 87 -6.84 19.53 12.32
C LEU A 87 -6.44 20.72 11.43
N PHE A 88 -5.16 21.11 11.46
CA PHE A 88 -4.66 22.20 10.61
C PHE A 88 -4.77 21.85 9.12
N ILE A 89 -4.46 20.61 8.73
CA ILE A 89 -4.62 20.14 7.35
C ILE A 89 -6.08 20.27 6.92
N LEU A 90 -7.02 19.83 7.77
CA LEU A 90 -8.45 19.90 7.49
C LEU A 90 -8.93 21.36 7.34
N ILE A 91 -8.50 22.26 8.22
CA ILE A 91 -8.84 23.68 8.14
C ILE A 91 -8.28 24.31 6.85
N ILE A 92 -7.04 24.01 6.48
CA ILE A 92 -6.43 24.50 5.24
C ILE A 92 -7.20 24.00 4.02
N VAL A 93 -7.55 22.71 3.98
CA VAL A 93 -8.33 22.12 2.88
C VAL A 93 -9.71 22.75 2.79
N LEU A 94 -10.38 23.02 3.91
CA LEU A 94 -11.66 23.72 3.92
C LEU A 94 -11.55 25.16 3.41
N LEU A 95 -10.53 25.91 3.83
CA LEU A 95 -10.31 27.29 3.37
C LEU A 95 -9.95 27.34 1.88
N VAL A 96 -9.09 26.43 1.41
CA VAL A 96 -8.76 26.30 -0.01
C VAL A 96 -9.98 25.85 -0.80
N GLY A 97 -10.73 24.88 -0.29
CA GLY A 97 -11.98 24.41 -0.89
C GLY A 97 -12.99 25.54 -1.02
N GLU A 98 -13.23 26.31 0.04
CA GLU A 98 -14.12 27.46 0.01
C GLU A 98 -13.66 28.52 -0.98
N PHE A 99 -12.36 28.84 -1.00
CA PHE A 99 -11.80 29.80 -1.95
C PHE A 99 -11.93 29.33 -3.41
N VAL A 100 -11.64 28.06 -3.66
CA VAL A 100 -11.79 27.44 -4.99
C VAL A 100 -13.27 27.42 -5.38
N LEU A 101 -14.18 26.96 -4.52
CA LEU A 101 -15.61 26.90 -4.84
C LEU A 101 -16.24 28.29 -5.03
N LYS A 102 -15.81 29.30 -4.26
CA LYS A 102 -16.33 30.68 -4.40
C LYS A 102 -15.73 31.43 -5.58
N LYS A 103 -14.51 31.10 -6.01
CA LYS A 103 -13.76 31.89 -7.01
C LYS A 103 -13.53 31.16 -8.34
N THR A 104 -13.81 29.86 -8.44
CA THR A 104 -13.73 29.10 -9.69
C THR A 104 -15.11 28.59 -10.09
N ASN A 105 -15.42 28.66 -11.38
CA ASN A 105 -16.67 28.19 -12.01
C ASN A 105 -16.86 26.66 -11.95
N PHE A 106 -16.23 25.94 -11.02
CA PHE A 106 -16.54 24.51 -10.82
C PHE A 106 -17.91 24.27 -10.18
N GLY A 107 -18.58 25.33 -9.72
CA GLY A 107 -19.95 25.33 -9.23
C GLY A 107 -21.02 25.77 -10.24
N ARG A 108 -20.70 25.92 -11.53
CA ARG A 108 -21.68 26.05 -12.63
C ARG A 108 -21.27 25.26 -13.86
#